data_AF-A0A924F882-F1
#
_entry.id   AF-A0A924F882-F1
#
_cell.length_a   1.000
_cell.length_b   1.000
_cell.length_c   1.000
_cell.angle_alpha   90.00
_cell.angle_beta   90.00
_cell.angle_gamma   90.00
#
_symmetry.space_group_name_H-M   'P 1'
#
loop_
_entity.id
_entity.type
_entity.pdbx_description
1 polymer ?
#
loop_
_entity_poly.entity_id
_entity_poly.type
_entity_poly.pdbx_seq_one_letter_code
_entity_poly.pdbx_strand_id
1 'polypeptide(L)'
;MTQSFSYWEKTSFLSGFDVIIIGSGIVGLSAALNLKIKTPSLNIGILEAGFLPSGASTKNAGFACFGSLSEAINDIKSSSESTFLQLVEMRWTGLSRLRKHLGDQAISFNCYGGYEIFKEKEESIAQEYIEKIE
;
A
#
# COMPACT_ATOMS: atom_id res chain seq x y z
N MET A 1 -16.26 -26.27 24.73
CA MET A 1 -17.47 -26.69 24.00
C MET A 1 -17.15 -26.73 22.53
N THR A 2 -17.30 -27.88 21.86
CA THR A 2 -17.24 -27.98 20.40
C THR A 2 -18.51 -27.38 19.84
N GLN A 3 -18.42 -26.20 19.26
CA GLN A 3 -19.56 -25.52 18.66
C GLN A 3 -19.92 -26.23 17.35
N SER A 4 -21.10 -26.84 17.29
CA SER A 4 -21.58 -27.51 16.07
C SER A 4 -22.24 -26.48 15.15
N PHE A 5 -21.58 -26.13 14.05
CA PHE A 5 -22.19 -25.32 13.00
C PHE A 5 -23.36 -26.07 12.33
N SER A 6 -24.44 -25.34 12.08
CA SER A 6 -25.58 -25.78 11.29
C SER A 6 -25.17 -26.08 9.84
N TYR A 7 -26.04 -26.78 9.10
CA TYR A 7 -25.83 -27.04 7.68
C TYR A 7 -25.62 -25.73 6.90
N TRP A 8 -26.47 -24.73 7.12
CA TRP A 8 -26.40 -23.43 6.45
C TRP A 8 -25.14 -22.64 6.79
N GLU A 9 -24.65 -22.70 8.03
CA GLU A 9 -23.39 -22.04 8.38
C GLU A 9 -22.22 -22.67 7.63
N LYS A 10 -22.20 -24.00 7.51
CA LYS A 10 -21.17 -24.72 6.77
C LYS A 10 -21.22 -24.38 5.28
N THR A 11 -22.39 -24.42 4.67
CA THR A 11 -22.54 -24.30 3.21
C THR A 11 -22.52 -22.85 2.71
N SER A 12 -23.07 -21.91 3.48
CA SER A 12 -23.18 -20.51 3.05
C SER A 12 -21.98 -19.65 3.46
N PHE A 13 -21.34 -19.93 4.60
CA PHE A 13 -20.30 -19.06 5.15
C PHE A 13 -18.91 -19.70 5.25
N LEU A 14 -18.81 -21.03 5.32
CA LEU A 14 -17.56 -21.71 5.66
C LEU A 14 -17.01 -22.65 4.58
N SER A 15 -17.66 -22.75 3.41
CA SER A 15 -17.23 -23.65 2.34
C SER A 15 -17.32 -23.00 0.97
N GLY A 16 -16.70 -23.64 -0.02
CA GLY A 16 -16.74 -23.20 -1.42
C GLY A 16 -15.74 -22.10 -1.79
N PHE A 17 -14.82 -21.73 -0.89
CA PHE A 17 -13.72 -20.81 -1.22
C PHE A 17 -12.51 -21.57 -1.80
N ASP A 18 -11.99 -21.09 -2.91
CA ASP A 18 -10.72 -21.54 -3.49
C ASP A 18 -9.53 -20.85 -2.81
N VAL A 19 -9.73 -19.59 -2.39
CA VAL A 19 -8.72 -18.77 -1.70
C VAL A 19 -9.36 -18.03 -0.54
N ILE A 20 -8.68 -18.03 0.61
CA ILE A 20 -9.05 -17.21 1.76
C ILE A 20 -7.94 -16.19 2.00
N ILE A 21 -8.32 -14.92 2.11
CA ILE A 21 -7.44 -13.79 2.43
C ILE A 21 -7.76 -13.32 3.84
N ILE A 22 -6.73 -13.22 4.68
CA ILE A 22 -6.85 -12.72 6.05
C ILE A 22 -6.38 -11.25 6.06
N GLY A 23 -7.30 -10.35 6.38
CA GLY A 23 -7.13 -8.90 6.38
C GLY A 23 -7.85 -8.24 5.21
N SER A 24 -8.75 -7.32 5.51
CA SER A 24 -9.54 -6.55 4.54
C SER A 24 -8.99 -5.13 4.29
N GLY A 25 -7.72 -4.90 4.63
CA GLY A 25 -7.01 -3.67 4.30
C GLY A 25 -6.68 -3.55 2.81
N ILE A 26 -6.04 -2.45 2.41
CA ILE A 26 -5.70 -2.14 1.02
C ILE A 26 -4.90 -3.27 0.34
N VAL A 27 -4.01 -3.93 1.07
CA VAL A 27 -3.21 -5.06 0.56
C VAL A 27 -4.08 -6.28 0.28
N GLY A 28 -4.93 -6.67 1.24
CA GLY A 28 -5.80 -7.83 1.09
C GLY A 28 -6.85 -7.65 -0.01
N LEU A 29 -7.48 -6.47 -0.07
CA LEU A 29 -8.42 -6.13 -1.14
C LEU A 29 -7.73 -6.05 -2.50
N SER A 30 -6.51 -5.50 -2.58
CA SER A 30 -5.74 -5.48 -3.82
C SER A 30 -5.35 -6.90 -4.27
N ALA A 31 -5.04 -7.80 -3.34
CA ALA A 31 -4.76 -9.20 -3.65
C ALA A 31 -6.02 -9.89 -4.20
N ALA A 32 -7.17 -9.70 -3.54
CA ALA A 32 -8.46 -10.24 -3.99
C ALA A 32 -8.82 -9.75 -5.41
N LEU A 33 -8.67 -8.44 -5.65
CA LEU A 33 -8.91 -7.85 -6.97
C LEU A 33 -7.99 -8.46 -8.04
N ASN A 34 -6.70 -8.57 -7.77
CA ASN A 34 -5.75 -9.15 -8.73
C ASN A 34 -6.06 -10.63 -9.03
N LEU A 35 -6.47 -11.40 -8.02
CA LEU A 35 -6.91 -12.79 -8.21
C LEU A 35 -8.17 -12.86 -9.07
N LYS A 36 -9.16 -11.98 -8.83
CA LYS A 36 -10.37 -11.90 -9.65
C LYS A 36 -10.10 -11.46 -11.09
N ILE A 37 -9.16 -10.55 -11.31
CA ILE A 37 -8.75 -10.13 -12.67
C ILE A 37 -8.11 -11.30 -13.42
N LYS A 38 -7.22 -12.05 -12.77
CA LYS A 38 -6.51 -13.19 -13.40
C LYS A 38 -7.44 -14.39 -13.62
N THR A 39 -8.28 -14.70 -12.64
CA THR A 39 -9.18 -15.85 -12.66
C THR A 39 -10.54 -15.46 -12.07
N PRO A 40 -11.47 -14.93 -12.89
CA PRO A 40 -12.75 -14.41 -12.43
C PRO A 40 -13.63 -15.43 -11.69
N SER A 41 -13.47 -16.71 -12.02
CA SER A 41 -14.22 -17.83 -11.43
C SER A 41 -13.80 -18.21 -10.01
N LEU A 42 -12.65 -17.72 -9.50
CA LEU A 42 -12.20 -18.05 -8.14
C LEU A 42 -13.21 -17.55 -7.10
N ASN A 43 -13.66 -18.43 -6.22
CA ASN A 43 -14.42 -18.03 -5.04
C ASN A 43 -13.43 -17.60 -3.96
N ILE A 44 -13.44 -16.30 -3.65
CA ILE A 44 -12.49 -15.69 -2.71
C ILE A 44 -13.23 -15.27 -1.45
N GLY A 45 -12.79 -15.80 -0.30
CA GLY A 45 -13.23 -15.36 1.03
C GLY A 45 -12.25 -14.33 1.58
N ILE A 46 -12.75 -13.26 2.21
CA ILE A 46 -11.92 -12.27 2.91
C ILE A 46 -12.38 -12.21 4.36
N LEU A 47 -11.45 -12.45 5.28
CA LEU A 47 -11.69 -12.45 6.71
C LEU A 47 -11.04 -11.23 7.35
N GLU A 48 -11.74 -10.55 8.24
CA GLU A 48 -11.24 -9.41 9.00
C GLU A 48 -11.50 -9.63 10.48
N ALA A 49 -10.60 -9.14 11.34
CA ALA A 49 -10.74 -9.28 12.79
C ALA A 49 -11.83 -8.35 13.35
N GLY A 50 -11.97 -7.15 12.75
CA GLY A 50 -12.99 -6.18 13.12
C GLY A 50 -14.26 -6.26 12.26
N PHE A 51 -15.36 -5.73 12.80
CA PHE A 51 -16.59 -5.52 12.03
C PHE A 51 -16.38 -4.51 10.87
N LEU A 52 -15.59 -3.47 11.11
CA LEU A 52 -15.08 -2.57 10.08
C LEU A 52 -13.56 -2.76 9.96
N PRO A 53 -12.99 -2.61 8.74
CA PRO A 53 -11.54 -2.57 8.58
C PRO A 53 -10.96 -1.40 9.39
N SER A 54 -10.34 -1.70 10.52
CA SER A 54 -9.81 -0.70 11.47
C SER A 54 -8.27 -0.70 11.55
N GLY A 55 -7.63 -1.41 10.61
CA GLY A 55 -6.17 -1.45 10.45
C GLY A 55 -5.60 -0.16 9.85
N ALA A 56 -4.34 -0.22 9.40
CA ALA A 56 -3.61 0.93 8.89
C ALA A 56 -4.30 1.63 7.69
N SER A 57 -5.07 0.89 6.89
CA SER A 57 -5.74 1.44 5.71
C SER A 57 -6.82 2.48 6.01
N THR A 58 -7.39 2.51 7.21
CA THR A 58 -8.35 3.55 7.63
C THR A 58 -7.75 4.60 8.56
N LYS A 59 -6.47 4.46 8.92
CA LYS A 59 -5.74 5.34 9.85
C LYS A 59 -4.52 6.01 9.23
N ASN A 60 -4.33 5.88 7.91
CA ASN A 60 -3.24 6.55 7.20
C ASN A 60 -3.63 7.99 6.86
N ALA A 61 -2.63 8.84 6.67
CA ALA A 61 -2.82 10.26 6.35
C ALA A 61 -3.15 10.52 4.86
N GLY A 62 -3.24 9.49 4.02
CA GLY A 62 -3.62 9.62 2.61
C GLY A 62 -2.51 10.09 1.65
N PHE A 63 -1.26 10.23 2.13
CA PHE A 63 -0.16 10.70 1.27
C PHE A 63 0.47 9.55 0.46
N ALA A 64 0.55 9.75 -0.85
CA ALA A 64 1.39 8.92 -1.72
C ALA A 64 2.82 9.48 -1.71
N CYS A 65 3.66 8.97 -0.80
CA CYS A 65 5.00 9.48 -0.56
C CYS A 65 6.09 8.55 -1.14
N PHE A 66 7.17 9.15 -1.63
CA PHE A 66 8.36 8.46 -2.14
C PHE A 66 9.56 8.56 -1.19
N GLY A 67 9.37 9.20 -0.03
CA GLY A 67 10.44 9.63 0.87
C GLY A 67 10.88 11.05 0.59
N SER A 68 11.58 11.65 1.54
CA SER A 68 12.23 12.95 1.34
C SER A 68 13.56 12.81 0.59
N LEU A 69 14.17 13.94 0.21
CA LEU A 69 15.47 13.92 -0.45
C LEU A 69 16.56 13.43 0.51
N SER A 70 16.50 13.88 1.77
CA SER A 70 17.45 13.40 2.79
C SER A 70 17.32 11.90 3.03
N GLU A 71 16.09 11.36 3.05
CA GLU A 71 15.83 9.92 3.14
C GLU A 71 16.41 9.18 1.93
N ALA A 72 16.19 9.68 0.72
CA ALA A 72 16.74 9.08 -0.50
C ALA A 72 18.28 9.02 -0.48
N ILE A 73 18.94 10.12 -0.10
CA ILE A 73 20.41 10.16 0.01
C ILE A 73 20.91 9.20 1.09
N ASN A 74 20.22 9.10 2.21
CA ASN A 74 20.56 8.17 3.29
C ASN A 74 20.33 6.70 2.90
N ASP A 75 19.25 6.40 2.16
CA ASP A 75 18.98 5.08 1.62
C ASP A 75 20.08 4.66 0.63
N ILE A 76 20.52 5.55 -0.24
CA ILE A 76 21.63 5.29 -1.17
C ILE A 76 22.95 5.07 -0.41
N LYS A 77 23.23 5.84 0.65
CA LYS A 77 24.45 5.69 1.48
C LYS A 77 24.45 4.40 2.30
N SER A 78 23.29 3.99 2.81
CA SER A 78 23.15 2.82 3.70
C SER A 78 22.91 1.51 2.95
N SER A 79 22.48 1.58 1.70
CA SER A 79 22.25 0.43 0.81
C SER A 79 22.99 0.61 -0.52
N SER A 80 22.47 0.07 -1.62
CA SER A 80 23.01 0.31 -2.96
C SER A 80 22.04 1.17 -3.76
N GLU A 81 22.57 1.96 -4.70
CA GLU A 81 21.76 2.73 -5.64
C GLU A 81 20.74 1.84 -6.37
N SER A 82 21.13 0.62 -6.76
CA SER A 82 20.22 -0.33 -7.40
C SER A 82 19.04 -0.73 -6.51
N THR A 83 19.27 -0.92 -5.21
CA THR A 83 18.23 -1.22 -4.22
C THR A 83 17.28 -0.04 -4.05
N PHE A 84 17.83 1.18 -3.98
CA PHE A 84 17.05 2.40 -3.90
C PHE A 84 16.17 2.59 -5.15
N LEU A 85 16.73 2.44 -6.35
CA LEU A 85 15.98 2.56 -7.60
C LEU A 85 14.84 1.53 -7.69
N GLN A 86 15.10 0.29 -7.26
CA GLN A 86 14.06 -0.75 -7.21
C GLN A 86 12.93 -0.40 -6.23
N LEU A 87 13.25 0.23 -5.10
CA LEU A 87 12.25 0.70 -4.14
C LEU A 87 11.39 1.83 -4.73
N VAL A 88 12.01 2.80 -5.41
CA VAL A 88 11.31 3.90 -6.09
C VAL A 88 10.40 3.35 -7.19
N GLU A 89 10.89 2.41 -8.01
CA GLU A 89 10.10 1.76 -9.05
C GLU A 89 8.89 1.02 -8.46
N MET A 90 9.07 0.29 -7.35
CA MET A 90 7.99 -0.41 -6.68
C MET A 90 6.92 0.55 -6.16
N ARG A 91 7.33 1.67 -5.54
CA ARG A 91 6.40 2.73 -5.06
C ARG A 91 5.64 3.36 -6.23
N TRP A 92 6.34 3.67 -7.32
CA TRP A 92 5.78 4.33 -8.50
C TRP A 92 4.75 3.43 -9.21
N THR A 93 5.13 2.17 -9.41
CA THR A 93 4.27 1.17 -10.02
C THR A 93 3.04 0.88 -9.15
N GLY A 94 3.23 0.82 -7.83
CA GLY A 94 2.14 0.66 -6.86
C GLY A 94 1.11 1.80 -6.95
N LEU A 95 1.58 3.05 -6.90
CA LEU A 95 0.72 4.23 -7.05
C LEU A 95 0.00 4.25 -8.40
N SER A 96 0.73 3.98 -9.49
CA SER A 96 0.15 3.94 -10.83
C SER A 96 -0.97 2.91 -10.96
N ARG A 97 -0.80 1.73 -10.36
CA ARG A 97 -1.86 0.70 -10.32
C ARG A 97 -3.07 1.15 -9.50
N LEU A 98 -2.85 1.76 -8.34
CA LEU A 98 -3.93 2.26 -7.49
C LEU A 98 -4.77 3.30 -8.23
N ARG A 99 -4.11 4.28 -8.86
CA ARG A 99 -4.75 5.31 -9.70
C ARG A 99 -5.53 4.71 -10.86
N LYS A 100 -4.96 3.70 -11.54
CA LYS A 100 -5.63 2.98 -12.64
C LYS A 100 -6.89 2.23 -12.17
N HIS A 101 -6.84 1.57 -11.02
CA HIS A 101 -7.94 0.72 -10.56
C HIS A 101 -9.09 1.49 -9.93
N LEU A 102 -8.77 2.55 -9.16
CA LEU A 102 -9.78 3.30 -8.41
C LEU A 102 -10.17 4.61 -9.13
N GLY A 103 -9.29 5.14 -9.98
CA GLY A 103 -9.45 6.45 -10.59
C GLY A 103 -9.08 7.58 -9.64
N ASP A 104 -8.41 8.61 -10.16
CA ASP A 104 -7.92 9.73 -9.35
C ASP A 104 -9.04 10.45 -8.58
N GLN A 105 -10.24 10.55 -9.15
CA GLN A 105 -11.39 11.18 -8.50
C GLN A 105 -11.85 10.41 -7.25
N ALA A 106 -11.92 9.07 -7.31
CA ALA A 106 -12.42 8.27 -6.20
C ALA A 106 -11.48 8.29 -4.98
N ILE A 107 -10.17 8.42 -5.23
CA ILE A 107 -9.16 8.52 -4.18
C ILE A 107 -8.73 9.97 -3.89
N SER A 108 -9.38 10.96 -4.53
CA SER A 108 -9.02 12.38 -4.42
C SER A 108 -7.52 12.66 -4.63
N PHE A 109 -6.91 11.95 -5.59
CA PHE A 109 -5.48 12.08 -5.84
C PHE A 109 -5.15 13.43 -6.46
N ASN A 110 -4.17 14.12 -5.88
CA ASN A 110 -3.60 15.36 -6.40
C ASN A 110 -2.07 15.28 -6.34
N CYS A 111 -1.39 15.60 -7.43
CA CYS A 111 0.06 15.56 -7.51
C CYS A 111 0.67 16.93 -7.18
N TYR A 112 0.83 17.22 -5.88
CA TYR A 112 1.38 18.49 -5.40
C TYR A 112 2.91 18.50 -5.24
N GLY A 113 3.58 17.40 -5.59
CA GLY A 113 5.00 17.20 -5.31
C GLY A 113 5.29 16.91 -3.83
N GLY A 114 6.56 16.90 -3.48
CA GLY A 114 7.05 16.74 -2.11
C GLY A 114 7.83 17.97 -1.68
N TYR A 115 7.75 18.30 -0.40
CA TYR A 115 8.52 19.37 0.22
C TYR A 115 9.27 18.79 1.42
N GLU A 116 10.51 19.20 1.59
CA GLU A 116 11.30 18.92 2.77
C GLU A 116 11.64 20.24 3.45
N ILE A 117 11.47 20.30 4.77
CA ILE A 117 11.65 21.52 5.55
C ILE A 117 12.91 21.37 6.39
N PHE A 118 13.84 22.30 6.22
CA PHE A 118 15.08 22.41 6.98
C PHE A 118 14.98 23.58 7.95
N LYS A 119 15.61 23.45 9.12
CA LYS A 119 15.82 24.58 10.03
C LYS A 119 16.95 25.46 9.51
N GLU A 120 17.00 26.72 9.92
CA GLU A 120 18.06 27.65 9.53
C GLU A 120 19.47 27.08 9.80
N LYS A 121 19.65 26.38 10.92
CA LYS A 121 20.92 25.73 11.29
C LYS A 121 21.31 24.53 10.41
N GLU A 122 20.42 24.08 9.52
CA GLU A 122 20.60 22.93 8.62
C GLU A 122 20.83 23.38 7.16
N GLU A 123 21.03 24.68 6.92
CA GLU A 123 21.24 25.26 5.57
C GLU A 123 22.36 24.57 4.79
N SER A 124 23.50 24.29 5.44
CA SER A 124 24.62 23.60 4.78
C SER A 124 24.28 22.17 4.35
N ILE A 125 23.45 21.46 5.14
CA ILE A 125 22.98 20.11 4.83
C ILE A 125 22.00 20.16 3.65
N ALA A 126 21.10 21.14 3.65
CA ALA A 126 20.17 21.36 2.55
C ALA A 126 20.93 21.63 1.23
N GLN A 127 21.97 22.47 1.28
CA GLN A 127 22.83 22.75 0.13
C GLN A 127 23.53 21.49 -0.41
N GLU A 128 24.13 20.68 0.48
CA GLU A 128 24.78 19.40 0.11
C GLU A 128 23.78 18.47 -0.61
N TYR A 129 22.52 18.45 -0.17
CA TYR A 129 21.51 17.59 -0.75
C TYR A 129 21.01 18.09 -2.11
N ILE A 130 20.86 19.41 -2.27
CA ILE A 130 20.47 20.02 -3.56
C ILE A 130 21.54 19.74 -4.62
N GLU A 131 22.82 19.92 -4.29
CA GLU A 131 23.95 19.67 -5.20
C GLU A 131 24.03 18.22 -5.70
N LYS A 132 23.39 17.26 -5.02
CA LYS A 132 23.40 15.83 -5.40
C LYS A 132 22.32 15.46 -6.41
N ILE A 133 21.35 16.35 -6.68
CA ILE A 133 20.29 16.12 -7.65
C ILE A 133 20.58 16.81 -8.99
N GLU A 134 21.39 17.88 -8.99
CA GLU A 134 21.82 18.61 -10.19
C GLU A 134 22.90 17.85 -10.99
#